data_AF-A0A1I5X053-F1
#
_entry.id   AF-A0A1I5X053-F1
#
_cell.length_a   1.000
_cell.length_b   1.000
_cell.length_c   1.000
_cell.angle_alpha   90.00
_cell.angle_beta   90.00
_cell.angle_gamma   90.00
#
_symmetry.space_group_name_H-M   'P 1'
#
loop_
_entity.id
_entity.type
_entity.pdbx_description
1 polymer ?
#
loop_
_entity_poly.entity_id
_entity_poly.type
_entity_poly.pdbx_seq_one_letter_code
_entity_poly.pdbx_strand_id
1 'polypeptide(L)'
;MPVSASKNVVKGDAIILNNYVFLNRNGFVITKEGKPELGEGSVLAYPEKEKVRKFEHELYDRNGDSLGVLNVLVKGIYSEAEHYAEIKGVATDLVTYKNNGLSVERRMSGDKAYVYVKAGGVAICTITYTLHTNGNIGYKIKS
;
A
#
# COMPACT_ATOMS: atom_id res chain seq x y z
N MET A 1 -24.62 3.62 -13.05
CA MET A 1 -23.43 2.87 -13.52
C MET A 1 -22.21 3.70 -13.16
N PRO A 2 -21.27 3.27 -12.29
CA PRO A 2 -20.04 4.03 -12.11
C PRO A 2 -19.04 3.60 -13.19
N VAL A 3 -18.64 4.58 -14.00
CA VAL A 3 -17.65 4.46 -15.07
C VAL A 3 -16.27 4.45 -14.45
N SER A 4 -15.52 3.36 -14.64
CA SER A 4 -14.11 3.27 -14.28
C SER A 4 -13.32 4.15 -15.26
N ALA A 5 -12.80 5.28 -14.79
CA ALA A 5 -12.03 6.19 -15.61
C ALA A 5 -10.58 5.69 -15.73
N SER A 6 -10.31 4.89 -16.76
CA SER A 6 -8.97 4.74 -17.31
C SER A 6 -8.53 6.10 -17.87
N LYS A 7 -7.83 6.89 -17.06
CA LYS A 7 -7.28 8.18 -17.50
C LYS A 7 -6.06 7.92 -18.38
N ASN A 8 -6.23 8.08 -19.69
CA ASN A 8 -5.11 8.31 -20.61
C ASN A 8 -4.41 9.60 -20.16
N VAL A 9 -3.23 9.46 -19.56
CA VAL A 9 -2.42 10.59 -19.13
C VAL A 9 -1.83 11.25 -20.37
N VAL A 10 -2.41 12.37 -20.78
CA VAL A 10 -1.88 13.21 -21.87
C VAL A 10 -0.77 14.09 -21.29
N LYS A 11 0.36 14.15 -22.01
CA LYS A 11 1.54 14.94 -21.64
C LYS A 11 1.14 16.40 -21.41
N GLY A 12 1.17 16.85 -20.16
CA GLY A 12 0.85 18.24 -19.77
C GLY A 12 -0.21 18.39 -18.68
N ASP A 13 -0.95 17.33 -18.33
CA ASP A 13 -1.92 17.40 -17.23
C ASP A 13 -1.24 17.34 -15.85
N ALA A 14 -1.57 18.29 -14.99
CA ALA A 14 -1.16 18.29 -13.59
C ALA A 14 -1.82 17.11 -12.86
N ILE A 15 -1.05 16.04 -12.69
CA ILE A 15 -1.44 14.93 -11.82
C ILE A 15 -1.43 15.47 -10.39
N ILE A 16 -2.59 15.50 -9.74
CA ILE A 16 -2.68 15.79 -8.30
C ILE A 16 -2.11 14.57 -7.57
N LEU A 17 -0.79 14.62 -7.36
CA LEU A 17 0.03 13.58 -6.74
C LEU A 17 0.01 13.80 -5.23
N ASN A 18 -0.92 13.15 -4.52
CA ASN A 18 -1.03 13.35 -3.07
C ASN A 18 0.17 12.80 -2.27
N ASN A 19 0.96 11.88 -2.85
CA ASN A 19 2.18 11.34 -2.21
C ASN A 19 3.18 10.88 -3.29
N TYR A 20 4.19 11.70 -3.60
CA TYR A 20 5.30 11.34 -4.50
C TYR A 20 6.55 11.07 -3.67
N VAL A 21 7.20 9.91 -3.86
CA VAL A 21 8.51 9.62 -3.28
C VAL A 21 9.49 9.28 -4.40
N PHE A 22 10.55 10.08 -4.51
CA PHE A 22 11.67 9.84 -5.42
C PHE A 22 12.48 8.66 -4.92
N LEU A 23 12.57 7.59 -5.71
CA LEU A 23 13.41 6.45 -5.35
C LEU A 23 14.83 6.71 -5.83
N ASN A 24 15.80 6.57 -4.94
CA ASN A 24 17.20 6.63 -5.34
C ASN A 24 17.47 5.48 -6.32
N ARG A 25 17.95 5.85 -7.50
CA ARG A 25 18.50 5.01 -8.58
C ARG A 25 17.60 4.40 -9.66
N ASN A 26 16.25 4.41 -9.69
CA ASN A 26 15.54 4.01 -10.93
C ASN A 26 13.99 4.18 -11.00
N GLY A 27 13.29 4.79 -10.03
CA GLY A 27 11.83 4.86 -10.12
C GLY A 27 11.15 5.86 -9.19
N PHE A 28 9.83 5.96 -9.31
CA PHE A 28 8.93 6.67 -8.40
C PHE A 28 7.70 5.82 -8.10
N VAL A 29 7.10 6.00 -6.92
CA VAL A 29 5.85 5.32 -6.53
C VAL A 29 4.75 6.34 -6.36
N ILE A 30 3.63 6.11 -7.05
CA ILE A 30 2.38 6.87 -6.87
C ILE A 30 1.40 5.96 -6.14
N THR A 31 0.76 6.45 -5.09
CA THR A 31 -0.23 5.67 -4.36
C THR A 31 -1.63 6.19 -4.60
N LYS A 32 -2.54 5.28 -4.90
CA LYS A 32 -3.98 5.50 -4.88
C LYS A 32 -4.57 4.71 -3.72
N GLU A 33 -5.38 5.39 -2.91
CA GLU A 33 -6.11 4.72 -1.85
C GLU A 33 -7.40 4.14 -2.42
N GLY A 34 -7.56 2.82 -2.29
CA GLY A 34 -8.86 2.19 -2.48
C GLY A 34 -9.79 2.63 -1.35
N LYS A 35 -11.11 2.60 -1.61
CA LYS A 35 -12.08 2.73 -0.51
C LYS A 35 -11.77 1.63 0.51
N PRO A 36 -11.70 1.93 1.81
CA PRO A 36 -11.57 0.89 2.82
C PRO A 36 -12.77 -0.04 2.67
N GLU A 37 -12.53 -1.27 2.21
CA GLU A 37 -13.54 -2.31 2.28
C GLU A 37 -13.68 -2.65 3.76
N LEU A 38 -14.69 -2.04 4.40
CA LEU A 38 -15.27 -2.60 5.61
C LEU A 38 -15.94 -3.91 5.18
N GLY A 39 -15.15 -4.97 5.05
CA GLY A 39 -15.66 -6.26 5.49
C GLY A 39 -16.04 -6.03 6.95
N GLU A 40 -17.33 -6.20 7.28
CA GLU A 40 -17.83 -6.11 8.65
C GLU A 40 -16.89 -6.92 9.54
N GLY A 41 -16.04 -6.21 10.29
CA GLY A 41 -15.14 -6.82 11.23
C GLY A 41 -16.03 -7.58 12.19
N SER A 42 -16.01 -8.90 12.08
CA SER A 42 -16.60 -9.76 13.09
C SER A 42 -15.98 -9.32 14.41
N VAL A 43 -16.80 -8.98 15.40
CA VAL A 43 -16.31 -8.77 16.76
C VAL A 43 -15.64 -10.08 17.15
N LEU A 44 -14.31 -10.10 17.17
CA LEU A 44 -13.55 -11.31 17.54
C LEU A 44 -13.78 -11.60 19.03
N ALA A 45 -13.73 -10.54 19.84
CA ALA A 45 -14.19 -10.48 21.23
C ALA A 45 -14.45 -9.00 21.55
N TYR A 46 -15.44 -8.65 22.37
CA TYR A 46 -15.55 -7.26 22.86
C TYR A 46 -14.36 -6.99 23.80
N PRO A 47 -13.56 -5.92 23.62
CA PRO A 47 -13.76 -4.74 22.75
C PRO A 47 -12.96 -4.70 21.43
N GLU A 48 -12.35 -5.81 21.01
CA GLU A 48 -11.55 -5.95 19.79
C GLU A 48 -12.38 -5.90 18.49
N LYS A 49 -11.87 -5.17 17.50
CA LYS A 49 -12.46 -5.02 16.18
C LYS A 49 -11.44 -5.36 15.10
N GLU A 50 -11.89 -6.02 14.03
CA GLU A 50 -11.06 -6.25 12.85
C GLU A 50 -11.21 -5.10 11.84
N LYS A 51 -10.11 -4.71 11.22
CA LYS A 51 -10.07 -3.75 10.11
C LYS A 51 -9.29 -4.32 8.94
N VAL A 52 -9.86 -4.16 7.75
CA VAL A 52 -9.18 -4.39 6.48
C VAL A 52 -9.10 -3.09 5.70
N ARG A 53 -7.95 -2.81 5.09
CA ARG A 53 -7.77 -1.69 4.16
C ARG A 53 -6.91 -2.13 2.98
N LYS A 54 -7.37 -1.78 1.79
CA LYS A 54 -6.67 -2.03 0.53
C LYS A 54 -5.98 -0.75 0.04
N PHE A 55 -4.76 -0.90 -0.43
CA PHE A 55 -3.93 0.14 -1.03
C PHE A 55 -3.49 -0.31 -2.41
N GLU A 56 -3.39 0.64 -3.33
CA GLU A 56 -2.89 0.40 -4.69
C GLU A 56 -1.72 1.35 -4.94
N HIS A 57 -0.55 0.78 -5.24
CA HIS A 57 0.67 1.54 -5.49
C HIS A 57 1.11 1.31 -6.93
N GLU A 58 0.97 2.34 -7.75
CA GLU A 58 1.49 2.37 -9.11
C GLU A 58 3.00 2.66 -9.06
N LEU A 59 3.79 1.75 -9.62
CA LEU A 59 5.24 1.82 -9.67
C LEU A 59 5.66 2.31 -11.06
N TYR A 60 6.51 3.33 -11.11
CA TYR A 60 7.01 3.89 -12.35
C TYR A 60 8.53 4.00 -12.33
N ASP A 61 9.14 4.00 -13.52
CA ASP A 61 10.56 4.25 -13.68
C ASP A 61 10.85 5.76 -13.65
N ARG A 62 12.13 6.15 -13.65
CA ARG A 62 12.52 7.58 -13.68
C ARG A 62 12.04 8.35 -14.92
N ASN A 63 11.69 7.65 -16.01
CA ASN A 63 11.26 8.23 -17.27
C ASN A 63 9.73 8.38 -17.34
N GLY A 64 9.00 7.84 -16.36
CA GLY A 64 7.53 7.84 -16.32
C GLY A 64 6.88 6.59 -16.91
N ASP A 65 7.66 5.58 -17.27
CA ASP A 65 7.13 4.30 -17.73
C ASP A 65 6.58 3.49 -16.55
N SER A 66 5.37 2.95 -16.71
CA SER A 66 4.78 2.05 -15.71
C SER A 66 5.58 0.76 -15.60
N LEU A 67 6.09 0.48 -14.41
CA LEU A 67 6.80 -0.76 -14.08
C LEU A 67 5.82 -1.85 -13.62
N GLY A 68 4.74 -1.45 -12.94
CA GLY A 68 3.74 -2.36 -12.39
C GLY A 68 2.80 -1.69 -11.40
N VAL A 69 1.83 -2.45 -10.91
CA VAL A 69 0.91 -2.06 -9.84
C VAL A 69 1.05 -3.05 -8.69
N LEU A 70 1.29 -2.52 -7.50
CA LEU A 70 1.34 -3.26 -6.25
C LEU A 70 0.05 -3.02 -5.47
N ASN A 71 -0.78 -4.05 -5.42
CA ASN A 71 -1.95 -4.11 -4.55
C ASN A 71 -1.53 -4.63 -3.18
N VAL A 72 -1.87 -3.91 -2.11
CA VAL A 72 -1.60 -4.33 -0.74
C VAL A 72 -2.89 -4.34 0.06
N LEU A 73 -3.20 -5.46 0.68
CA LEU A 73 -4.31 -5.61 1.61
C LEU A 73 -3.74 -5.81 3.01
N VAL A 74 -4.02 -4.84 3.89
CA VAL A 74 -3.61 -4.86 5.29
C VAL A 74 -4.82 -5.22 6.14
N LYS A 75 -4.66 -6.26 6.95
CA LYS A 75 -5.65 -6.73 7.92
C LYS A 75 -5.05 -6.66 9.32
N GLY A 76 -5.79 -6.09 10.26
CA GLY A 76 -5.37 -6.05 11.65
C GLY A 76 -6.53 -5.93 12.62
N ILE A 77 -6.20 -6.08 13.89
CA ILE A 77 -7.13 -6.02 15.02
C ILE A 77 -6.77 -4.80 15.86
N TYR A 78 -7.77 -4.07 16.30
CA TYR A 78 -7.59 -2.92 17.18
C TYR A 78 -8.64 -2.92 18.30
N SER A 79 -8.28 -2.32 19.43
CA SER A 79 -9.17 -2.08 20.56
C SER A 79 -8.88 -0.68 21.10
N GLU A 80 -9.86 0.21 21.00
CA GLU A 80 -9.76 1.56 21.57
C GLU A 80 -9.77 1.51 23.09
N ALA A 81 -10.52 0.58 23.67
CA ALA A 81 -10.67 0.43 25.12
C ALA A 81 -9.39 -0.12 25.78
N GLU A 82 -8.66 -1.00 25.09
CA GLU A 82 -7.43 -1.62 25.61
C GLU A 82 -6.15 -0.98 25.05
N HIS A 83 -6.29 0.10 24.26
CA HIS A 83 -5.17 0.74 23.55
C HIS A 83 -4.31 -0.24 22.76
N TYR A 84 -4.98 -1.20 22.11
CA TYR A 84 -4.33 -2.27 21.37
C TYR A 84 -4.47 -2.09 19.86
N ALA A 85 -3.41 -2.40 19.12
CA ALA A 85 -3.41 -2.44 17.66
C ALA A 85 -2.35 -3.42 17.18
N GLU A 86 -2.73 -4.36 16.32
CA GLU A 86 -1.83 -5.35 15.76
C GLU A 86 -2.23 -5.69 14.32
N ILE A 87 -1.25 -5.68 13.42
CA ILE A 87 -1.44 -6.14 12.04
C ILE A 87 -1.32 -7.67 12.02
N LYS A 88 -2.42 -8.34 11.67
CA LYS A 88 -2.51 -9.80 11.59
C LYS A 88 -2.14 -10.35 10.21
N GLY A 89 -2.27 -9.55 9.17
CA GLY A 89 -2.00 -10.01 7.82
C GLY A 89 -1.72 -8.89 6.83
N VAL A 90 -0.79 -9.17 5.92
CA VAL A 90 -0.48 -8.32 4.76
C VAL A 90 -0.40 -9.20 3.53
N ALA A 91 -1.38 -9.07 2.64
CA ALA A 91 -1.35 -9.67 1.33
C ALA A 91 -0.84 -8.65 0.32
N THR A 92 0.09 -9.07 -0.55
CA THR A 92 0.62 -8.25 -1.64
C THR A 92 0.41 -8.98 -2.93
N ASP A 93 -0.14 -8.30 -3.91
CA ASP A 93 -0.27 -8.77 -5.29
C ASP A 93 0.43 -7.76 -6.20
N LEU A 94 1.49 -8.21 -6.88
CA LEU A 94 2.30 -7.37 -7.75
C LEU A 94 2.02 -7.77 -9.20
N VAL A 95 1.40 -6.85 -9.94
CA VAL A 95 1.20 -6.97 -11.38
C VAL A 95 2.30 -6.20 -12.09
N THR A 96 3.22 -6.90 -12.75
CA THR A 96 4.32 -6.27 -13.50
C THR A 96 3.99 -6.14 -14.98
N TYR A 97 4.25 -4.99 -15.59
CA TYR A 97 4.01 -4.77 -17.02
C TYR A 97 5.19 -5.13 -17.92
N LYS A 98 6.40 -5.22 -17.35
CA LYS A 98 7.63 -5.61 -18.05
C LYS A 98 8.46 -6.54 -17.15
N ASN A 99 9.36 -7.31 -17.74
CA ASN A 99 10.24 -8.22 -17.02
C ASN A 99 11.38 -7.43 -16.34
N ASN A 100 11.03 -6.70 -15.27
CA ASN A 100 11.90 -5.73 -14.61
C ASN A 100 12.58 -6.29 -13.35
N GLY A 101 12.44 -7.60 -13.10
CA GLY A 101 12.93 -8.23 -11.87
C GLY A 101 12.31 -7.62 -10.61
N LEU A 102 11.09 -7.08 -10.70
CA LEU A 102 10.36 -6.55 -9.56
C LEU A 102 9.93 -7.70 -8.65
N SER A 103 10.18 -7.53 -7.36
CA SER A 103 9.77 -8.46 -6.32
C SER A 103 9.36 -7.70 -5.07
N VAL A 104 8.59 -8.37 -4.22
CA VAL A 104 8.07 -7.79 -2.99
C VAL A 104 8.42 -8.69 -1.84
N GLU A 105 9.02 -8.12 -0.80
CA GLU A 105 9.21 -8.78 0.49
C GLU A 105 8.30 -8.11 1.52
N ARG A 106 7.73 -8.91 2.42
CA ARG A 106 6.85 -8.44 3.50
C ARG A 106 7.46 -8.80 4.84
N ARG A 107 7.40 -7.88 5.79
CA ARG A 107 7.66 -8.13 7.21
C ARG A 107 6.57 -7.47 8.05
N MET A 108 6.21 -8.11 9.15
CA MET A 108 5.25 -7.57 10.11
C MET A 108 5.90 -7.51 11.48
N SER A 109 5.56 -6.50 12.26
CA SER A 109 6.05 -6.29 13.61
C SER A 109 5.01 -5.50 14.39
N GLY A 110 4.16 -6.20 15.14
CA GLY A 110 3.13 -5.59 15.99
C GLY A 110 2.13 -4.75 15.19
N ASP A 111 2.07 -3.45 15.50
CA ASP A 111 1.21 -2.45 14.86
C ASP A 111 1.69 -2.03 13.46
N LYS A 112 2.86 -2.53 13.02
CA LYS A 112 3.51 -2.11 11.76
C LYS A 112 3.71 -3.26 10.80
N ALA A 113 3.58 -2.93 9.52
CA ALA A 113 3.92 -3.80 8.41
C ALA A 113 4.84 -3.07 7.45
N TYR A 114 5.82 -3.78 6.92
CA TYR A 114 6.83 -3.29 6.00
C TYR A 114 6.73 -4.09 4.71
N VAL A 115 6.55 -3.38 3.61
CA VAL A 115 6.53 -3.95 2.26
C VAL A 115 7.72 -3.36 1.51
N TYR A 116 8.73 -4.18 1.28
CA TYR A 116 9.93 -3.82 0.55
C TYR A 116 9.72 -4.16 -0.91
N VAL A 117 9.69 -3.14 -1.76
CA VAL A 117 9.69 -3.32 -3.21
C VAL A 117 11.14 -3.37 -3.66
N LYS A 118 11.52 -4.43 -4.38
CA LYS A 118 12.87 -4.64 -4.89
C LYS A 118 12.85 -4.72 -6.40
N ALA A 119 13.86 -4.18 -7.06
CA ALA A 119 14.11 -4.36 -8.49
C ALA A 119 15.49 -5.01 -8.65
N GLY A 120 15.55 -6.17 -9.31
CA GLY A 120 16.82 -6.90 -9.51
C GLY A 120 17.50 -7.30 -8.19
N GLY A 121 16.72 -7.56 -7.13
CA GLY A 121 17.22 -7.90 -5.79
C GLY A 121 17.58 -6.72 -4.90
N VAL A 122 17.59 -5.48 -5.40
CA VAL A 122 17.90 -4.26 -4.63
C VAL A 122 16.60 -3.58 -4.21
N ALA A 123 16.47 -3.23 -2.93
CA ALA A 123 15.32 -2.48 -2.42
C ALA A 123 15.28 -1.07 -3.04
N ILE A 124 14.17 -0.76 -3.70
CA ILE A 124 13.92 0.55 -4.32
C ILE A 124 13.04 1.42 -3.43
N CYS A 125 12.14 0.82 -2.65
CA CYS A 125 11.36 1.52 -1.65
C CYS A 125 10.87 0.59 -0.55
N THR A 126 10.54 1.19 0.59
CA THR A 126 9.86 0.53 1.69
C THR A 126 8.55 1.27 1.96
N ILE A 127 7.44 0.55 1.85
CA ILE A 127 6.12 1.03 2.24
C ILE A 127 5.84 0.49 3.64
N THR A 128 5.71 1.40 4.60
CA THR A 128 5.38 1.07 5.99
C THR A 128 3.92 1.35 6.24
N TYR A 129 3.15 0.35 6.63
CA TYR A 129 1.77 0.48 7.09
C TYR A 129 1.75 0.49 8.61
N THR A 130 0.85 1.27 9.20
CA THR A 130 0.67 1.38 10.64
C THR A 130 -0.81 1.31 10.97
N LEU A 131 -1.18 0.38 11.84
CA LEU A 131 -2.52 0.33 12.42
C LEU A 131 -2.53 1.11 13.73
N HIS A 132 -3.41 2.07 13.84
CA HIS A 132 -3.64 2.82 15.05
C HIS A 132 -4.73 2.17 15.90
N THR A 133 -4.70 2.44 17.20
CA THR A 133 -5.67 1.92 18.18
C THR A 133 -7.11 2.40 17.93
N ASN A 134 -7.31 3.40 17.07
CA ASN A 134 -8.63 3.86 16.61
C ASN A 134 -9.09 3.17 15.30
N GLY A 135 -8.40 2.13 14.86
CA GLY A 135 -8.73 1.39 13.64
C GLY A 135 -8.32 2.09 12.35
N ASN A 136 -7.61 3.21 12.42
CA ASN A 136 -7.05 3.85 11.24
C ASN A 136 -5.80 3.09 10.78
N ILE A 137 -5.79 2.63 9.53
CA ILE A 137 -4.61 2.05 8.89
C ILE A 137 -4.01 3.12 7.99
N GLY A 138 -2.85 3.67 8.36
CA GLY A 138 -2.08 4.61 7.55
C GLY A 138 -0.91 3.92 6.84
N TYR A 139 -0.29 4.62 5.89
CA TYR A 139 0.95 4.18 5.27
C TYR A 139 1.93 5.36 5.09
N LYS A 140 3.21 5.03 5.01
CA LYS A 140 4.32 5.94 4.70
C LYS A 140 5.28 5.25 3.75
N ILE A 141 5.81 5.99 2.78
CA ILE A 141 6.77 5.47 1.80
C ILE A 141 8.13 6.09 2.09
N LYS A 142 9.18 5.26 2.13
CA LYS A 142 10.57 5.68 2.22
C LYS A 142 11.37 5.09 1.05
N SER A 143 12.24 5.90 0.46
CA SER A 143 13.21 5.49 -0.55
C SER A 143 14.63 5.33 0.01
#